data_AF-X1VIS3-F1
#
_entry.id   AF-X1VIS3-F1
#
_cell.length_a   1.000
_cell.length_b   1.000
_cell.length_c   1.000
_cell.angle_alpha   90.00
_cell.angle_beta   90.00
_cell.angle_gamma   90.00
#
_symmetry.space_group_name_H-M   'P 1'
#
loop_
_entity.id
_entity.type
_entity.pdbx_description
1 polymer ?
#
loop_
_entity_poly.entity_id
_entity_poly.type
_entity_poly.pdbx_seq_one_letter_code
_entity_poly.pdbx_strand_id
1 'polypeptide(L)'
;YGKKGSISDELQLKILLERLEHPSWSAQQIVDKGKLRCSRYVVNRIIKRWGLQDKGRSPVALDRFMELSKPKTEEPFRPIETAYDLLSEQIILKTRRINRHFELICKKMKTHAYNICDPGPFILAPFVNDLGVVQSFETYGPPKLRGKEITNLAMLNVFRILAGYRRISYLSNSKDRSVALAGGIGLFGSSSRFYEESCEFKFEQLHKMRCDLVARAKQLGIIEGLKLGFDFHFKDFYGKNALEDGIGKGPNKKRDLVPG
;
A
#
# COMPACT_ATOMS: atom_id res chain seq x y z
N TYR A 1 -18.43 34.68 48.92
CA TYR A 1 -17.51 33.75 48.23
C TYR A 1 -16.54 34.50 47.32
N GLY A 2 -15.56 35.16 47.93
CA GLY A 2 -14.49 35.87 47.24
C GLY A 2 -13.18 35.58 47.94
N LYS A 3 -12.21 35.01 47.22
CA LYS A 3 -10.75 35.15 47.37
C LYS A 3 -10.07 34.25 46.33
N LYS A 4 -8.97 34.75 45.76
CA LYS A 4 -8.18 34.24 44.63
C LYS A 4 -7.49 32.86 44.86
N GLY A 5 -7.94 32.06 45.84
CA GLY A 5 -7.40 30.74 46.16
C GLY A 5 -8.43 29.76 46.74
N SER A 6 -9.71 29.93 46.44
CA SER A 6 -10.81 29.11 47.03
C SER A 6 -11.54 28.21 46.03
N ILE A 7 -11.04 28.11 44.79
CA ILE A 7 -11.65 27.25 43.78
C ILE A 7 -10.71 26.06 43.60
N SER A 8 -11.20 24.87 43.90
CA SER A 8 -10.46 23.63 43.66
C SER A 8 -10.08 23.51 42.18
N ASP A 9 -8.84 23.10 41.90
CA ASP A 9 -8.33 22.91 40.55
C ASP A 9 -9.16 21.88 39.77
N GLU A 10 -9.72 20.88 40.47
CA GLU A 10 -10.64 19.90 39.88
C GLU A 10 -11.94 20.55 39.39
N LEU A 11 -12.47 21.51 40.15
CA LEU A 11 -13.70 22.21 39.78
C LEU A 11 -13.43 23.16 38.61
N GLN A 12 -12.25 23.76 38.56
CA GLN A 12 -11.83 24.57 37.42
C GLN A 12 -11.68 23.70 36.15
N LEU A 13 -11.06 22.52 36.26
CA LEU A 13 -10.89 21.58 35.15
C LEU A 13 -12.24 21.13 34.59
N LYS A 14 -13.19 20.74 35.45
CA LYS A 14 -14.55 20.34 35.04
C LYS A 14 -15.26 21.45 34.27
N ILE A 15 -15.18 22.69 34.74
CA ILE A 15 -15.78 23.84 34.05
C ILE A 15 -15.16 24.05 32.67
N LEU A 16 -13.84 23.84 32.53
CA LEU A 16 -13.15 24.00 31.26
C LEU A 16 -13.53 22.90 30.26
N LEU A 17 -13.61 21.65 30.69
CA LEU A 17 -14.03 20.52 29.85
C LEU A 17 -15.45 20.73 29.31
N GLU A 18 -16.41 21.05 30.19
CA GLU A 18 -17.80 21.32 29.81
C GLU A 18 -17.93 22.52 28.85
N ARG A 19 -17.12 23.58 29.06
CA ARG A 19 -17.13 24.75 28.18
C ARG A 19 -16.53 24.46 26.80
N LEU A 20 -15.51 23.60 26.73
CA LEU A 20 -14.87 23.20 25.47
C LEU A 20 -15.75 22.23 24.68
N GLU A 21 -16.44 21.31 25.37
CA GLU A 21 -17.39 20.38 24.76
C GLU A 21 -18.64 21.12 24.24
N HIS A 22 -19.11 22.14 24.97
CA HIS A 22 -20.31 22.89 24.61
C HIS A 22 -20.12 24.42 24.63
N PRO A 23 -19.46 24.99 23.59
CA PRO A 23 -19.22 26.43 23.48
C PRO A 23 -20.48 27.30 23.43
N SER A 24 -21.64 26.72 23.10
CA SER A 24 -22.92 27.43 23.05
C SER A 24 -23.60 27.56 24.43
N TRP A 25 -23.21 26.78 25.44
CA TRP A 25 -23.89 26.76 26.73
C TRP A 25 -23.60 28.01 27.56
N SER A 26 -24.65 28.53 28.21
CA SER A 26 -24.52 29.62 29.18
C SER A 26 -23.88 29.12 30.48
N ALA A 27 -23.31 30.05 31.26
CA ALA A 27 -22.71 29.71 32.55
C ALA A 27 -23.70 29.07 33.55
N GLN A 28 -25.00 29.36 33.42
CA GLN A 28 -26.04 28.71 34.21
C GLN A 28 -26.24 27.24 33.77
N GLN A 29 -26.31 27.01 32.45
CA GLN A 29 -26.46 25.67 31.88
C GLN A 29 -25.28 24.75 32.22
N ILE A 30 -24.05 25.29 32.29
CA ILE A 30 -22.86 24.53 32.71
C ILE A 30 -22.96 24.09 34.17
N VAL A 31 -23.51 24.94 35.06
CA VAL A 31 -23.73 24.58 36.47
C VAL A 31 -24.79 23.49 36.58
N ASP A 32 -25.92 23.67 35.90
CA ASP A 32 -27.08 22.79 36.01
C ASP A 32 -26.80 21.41 35.40
N LYS A 33 -26.21 21.36 34.19
CA LYS A 33 -25.89 20.09 33.50
C LYS A 33 -24.66 19.40 34.07
N GLY A 34 -23.61 20.15 34.42
CA GLY A 34 -22.40 19.62 35.06
C GLY A 34 -22.59 19.27 36.54
N LYS A 35 -23.79 19.49 37.11
CA LYS A 35 -24.12 19.31 38.53
C LYS A 35 -23.07 19.92 39.47
N LEU A 36 -22.57 21.11 39.10
CA LEU A 36 -21.47 21.75 39.80
C LEU A 36 -21.99 22.48 41.04
N ARG A 37 -21.35 22.28 42.20
CA ARG A 37 -21.65 23.04 43.43
C ARG A 37 -21.01 24.43 43.42
N CYS A 38 -21.22 25.22 42.36
CA CYS A 38 -20.67 26.57 42.23
C CYS A 38 -21.69 27.54 41.61
N SER A 39 -21.52 28.84 41.87
CA SER A 39 -22.40 29.86 41.30
C SER A 39 -22.01 30.21 39.86
N ARG A 40 -22.99 30.63 39.05
CA ARG A 40 -22.77 31.11 37.67
C ARG A 40 -21.67 32.17 37.54
N TYR A 41 -21.47 32.99 38.57
CA TYR A 41 -20.47 34.05 38.60
C TYR A 41 -19.04 33.50 38.66
N VAL A 42 -18.84 32.35 39.31
CA VAL A 42 -17.54 31.66 39.38
C VAL A 42 -17.21 31.08 38.01
N VAL A 43 -18.19 30.43 37.36
CA VAL A 43 -18.06 29.90 36.00
C VAL A 43 -17.69 31.01 35.00
N ASN A 44 -18.42 32.14 35.01
CA ASN A 44 -18.11 33.29 34.15
C ASN A 44 -16.70 33.85 34.39
N ARG A 45 -16.23 33.88 35.63
CA ARG A 45 -14.88 34.33 35.96
C ARG A 45 -13.82 33.40 35.38
N ILE A 46 -14.02 32.08 35.45
CA ILE A 46 -13.11 31.08 34.90
C ILE A 46 -13.11 31.16 33.36
N ILE A 47 -14.28 31.23 32.73
CA ILE A 47 -14.40 31.38 31.27
C ILE A 47 -13.67 32.64 30.79
N LYS A 48 -13.85 33.77 31.49
CA LYS A 48 -13.15 35.03 31.17
C LYS A 48 -11.64 34.92 31.38
N ARG A 49 -11.19 34.25 32.44
CA ARG A 49 -9.76 34.04 32.74
C ARG A 49 -9.05 33.23 31.65
N TRP A 50 -9.74 32.26 31.06
CA TRP A 50 -9.20 31.35 30.04
C TRP A 50 -9.55 31.75 28.58
N GLY A 51 -10.18 32.91 28.38
CA GLY A 51 -10.49 33.41 27.03
C GLY A 51 -11.55 32.58 26.26
N LEU A 52 -12.34 31.74 26.93
CA LEU A 52 -13.33 30.85 26.29
C LEU A 52 -14.70 31.51 26.06
N GLN A 53 -14.72 32.82 25.80
CA GLN A 53 -15.95 33.60 25.64
C GLN A 53 -16.62 33.40 24.28
N ASP A 54 -15.85 32.97 23.28
CA ASP A 54 -16.37 32.73 21.95
C ASP A 54 -17.36 31.56 21.96
N LYS A 55 -18.57 31.81 21.47
CA LYS A 55 -19.65 30.82 21.35
C LYS A 55 -19.66 30.13 19.98
N GLY A 56 -18.97 30.68 18.98
CA GLY A 56 -18.88 30.13 17.63
C GLY A 56 -17.74 29.12 17.46
N ARG A 57 -16.96 28.87 18.51
CA ARG A 57 -15.87 27.89 18.49
C ARG A 57 -16.39 26.48 18.21
N SER A 58 -15.63 25.69 17.47
CA SER A 58 -15.91 24.25 17.32
C SER A 58 -15.81 23.55 18.68
N PRO A 59 -16.76 22.64 19.00
CA PRO A 59 -16.69 21.87 20.24
C PRO A 59 -15.49 20.92 20.21
N VAL A 60 -14.74 20.88 21.31
CA VAL A 60 -13.54 20.04 21.49
C VAL A 60 -13.67 19.30 22.81
N ALA A 61 -13.77 17.96 22.76
CA ALA A 61 -13.61 17.14 23.96
C ALA A 61 -12.14 16.75 24.11
N LEU A 62 -11.55 17.06 25.27
CA LEU A 62 -10.15 16.71 25.58
C LEU A 62 -10.03 15.35 26.30
N ASP A 63 -11.10 14.93 26.95
CA ASP A 63 -11.21 13.72 27.76
C ASP A 63 -11.95 12.57 27.05
N ARG A 64 -12.57 12.85 25.90
CA ARG A 64 -13.35 11.87 25.13
C ARG A 64 -13.04 11.94 23.65
N PHE A 65 -13.14 10.80 22.99
CA PHE A 65 -13.10 10.74 21.53
C PHE A 65 -14.45 11.25 20.99
N MET A 66 -14.45 12.43 20.37
CA MET A 66 -15.59 12.87 19.56
C MET A 66 -15.42 12.30 18.15
N GLU A 67 -16.40 11.51 17.71
CA GLU A 67 -16.57 11.24 16.28
C GLU A 67 -16.92 12.57 15.63
N LEU A 68 -15.91 13.31 15.17
CA LEU A 68 -16.12 14.36 14.19
C LEU A 68 -16.73 13.66 12.98
N SER A 69 -18.05 13.81 12.81
CA SER A 69 -18.73 13.46 11.57
C SER A 69 -18.10 14.33 10.49
N LYS A 70 -17.02 13.83 9.89
CA LYS A 70 -16.49 14.42 8.67
C LYS A 70 -17.68 14.48 7.72
N PRO A 71 -17.97 15.64 7.10
CA PRO A 71 -18.97 15.67 6.05
C PRO A 71 -18.57 14.56 5.06
N LYS A 72 -19.48 13.61 4.85
CA LYS A 72 -19.34 12.62 3.79
C LYS A 72 -19.45 13.40 2.49
N THR A 73 -18.35 13.97 2.02
CA THR A 73 -18.22 14.29 0.61
C THR A 73 -18.21 12.94 -0.08
N GLU A 74 -19.39 12.53 -0.56
CA GLU A 74 -19.54 11.41 -1.48
C GLU A 74 -18.87 11.85 -2.79
N GLU A 75 -17.54 11.84 -2.82
CA GLU A 75 -16.84 11.93 -4.08
C GLU A 75 -17.27 10.72 -4.91
N PRO A 76 -17.73 10.92 -6.17
CA PRO A 76 -18.11 9.81 -7.01
C PRO A 76 -16.94 8.85 -7.12
N PHE A 77 -17.22 7.55 -6.98
CA PHE A 77 -16.19 6.50 -7.08
C PHE A 77 -15.44 6.64 -8.40
N ARG A 78 -14.17 7.06 -8.32
CA ARG A 78 -13.28 7.03 -9.47
C ARG A 78 -12.69 5.62 -9.54
N PRO A 79 -12.87 4.90 -10.66
CA PRO A 79 -12.19 3.63 -10.83
C PRO A 79 -10.68 3.86 -10.69
N ILE A 80 -9.98 2.92 -10.06
CA ILE A 80 -8.53 3.02 -9.92
C ILE A 80 -7.94 2.89 -11.33
N GLU A 81 -7.38 3.99 -11.84
CA GLU A 81 -6.63 4.00 -13.09
C GLU A 81 -5.30 3.28 -12.87
N THR A 82 -5.07 2.21 -13.62
CA THR A 82 -3.80 1.48 -13.57
C THR A 82 -2.86 1.96 -14.66
N ALA A 83 -1.56 1.68 -14.51
CA ALA A 83 -0.59 1.95 -15.55
C ALA A 83 -0.94 1.25 -16.87
N TYR A 84 -1.67 0.13 -16.81
CA TYR A 84 -2.16 -0.59 -17.99
C TYR A 84 -3.15 0.24 -18.81
N ASP A 85 -4.00 1.03 -18.15
CA ASP A 85 -4.98 1.88 -18.80
C ASP A 85 -4.34 3.15 -19.39
N LEU A 86 -3.24 3.62 -18.77
CA LEU A 86 -2.51 4.81 -19.20
C LEU A 86 -1.64 4.57 -20.44
N LEU A 87 -0.99 3.41 -20.52
CA LEU A 87 -0.04 3.08 -21.57
C LEU A 87 -0.53 1.88 -22.38
N SER A 88 -1.12 2.16 -23.55
CA SER A 88 -1.49 1.10 -24.49
C SER A 88 -0.27 0.30 -24.96
N GLU A 89 -0.47 -0.98 -25.25
CA GLU A 89 0.58 -1.88 -25.72
C GLU A 89 1.26 -1.36 -26.99
N GLN A 90 0.50 -0.71 -27.89
CA GLN A 90 1.05 -0.12 -29.11
C GLN A 90 2.09 0.96 -28.83
N ILE A 91 1.88 1.77 -27.79
CA ILE A 91 2.84 2.81 -27.40
C ILE A 91 4.09 2.16 -26.83
N ILE A 92 3.94 1.15 -25.99
CA ILE A 92 5.06 0.42 -25.38
C ILE A 92 5.91 -0.30 -26.42
N LEU A 93 5.27 -0.95 -27.41
CA LEU A 93 5.99 -1.63 -28.48
C LEU A 93 6.78 -0.66 -29.36
N LYS A 94 6.31 0.58 -29.51
CA LYS A 94 7.04 1.63 -30.25
C LYS A 94 8.24 2.17 -29.47
N THR A 95 8.12 2.31 -28.14
CA THR A 95 9.18 2.89 -27.31
C THR A 95 10.22 1.87 -26.88
N ARG A 96 9.85 0.59 -26.75
CA ARG A 96 10.78 -0.47 -26.32
C ARG A 96 11.78 -0.82 -27.40
N ARG A 97 13.03 -0.94 -26.97
CA ARG A 97 14.09 -1.56 -27.77
C ARG A 97 14.03 -3.07 -27.57
N ILE A 98 13.57 -3.78 -28.60
CA ILE A 98 13.73 -5.23 -28.67
C ILE A 98 15.20 -5.53 -28.94
N ASN A 99 15.78 -6.48 -28.20
CA ASN A 99 17.14 -6.92 -28.46
C ASN A 99 17.21 -7.53 -29.87
N ARG A 100 18.15 -7.08 -30.71
CA ARG A 100 18.38 -7.60 -32.07
C ARG A 100 18.47 -9.13 -32.09
N HIS A 101 19.06 -9.72 -31.05
CA HIS A 101 19.17 -11.17 -30.89
C HIS A 101 17.80 -11.85 -30.69
N PHE A 102 16.91 -11.23 -29.90
CA PHE A 102 15.55 -11.74 -29.72
C PHE A 102 14.75 -11.69 -31.02
N GLU A 103 14.86 -10.60 -31.78
CA GLU A 103 14.23 -10.49 -33.10
C GLU A 103 14.75 -11.55 -34.08
N LEU A 104 16.06 -11.81 -34.09
CA LEU A 104 16.66 -12.88 -34.89
C LEU A 104 16.15 -14.26 -34.50
N ILE A 105 15.91 -14.51 -33.22
CA ILE A 105 15.32 -15.76 -32.75
C ILE A 105 13.87 -15.90 -33.19
N CYS A 106 13.05 -14.86 -33.04
CA CYS A 106 11.67 -14.87 -33.54
C CYS A 106 11.61 -15.15 -35.05
N LYS A 107 12.56 -14.59 -35.83
CA LYS A 107 12.69 -14.89 -37.26
C LYS A 107 13.06 -16.36 -37.51
N LYS A 108 14.02 -16.92 -36.76
CA LYS A 108 14.43 -18.33 -36.89
C LYS A 108 13.35 -19.32 -36.46
N MET A 109 12.53 -18.98 -35.46
CA MET A 109 11.42 -19.82 -35.02
C MET A 109 10.33 -19.99 -36.10
N LYS A 110 10.25 -19.08 -37.09
CA LYS A 110 9.33 -19.23 -38.23
C LYS A 110 9.75 -20.33 -39.20
N THR A 111 11.05 -20.63 -39.27
CA THR A 111 11.61 -21.58 -40.25
C THR A 111 12.10 -22.88 -39.62
N HIS A 112 12.39 -22.89 -38.32
CA HIS A 112 12.91 -24.05 -37.61
C HIS A 112 12.13 -24.34 -36.33
N ALA A 113 11.84 -25.63 -36.11
CA ALA A 113 11.28 -26.10 -34.85
C ALA A 113 12.29 -25.89 -33.71
N TYR A 114 11.82 -25.27 -32.63
CA TYR A 114 12.61 -25.06 -31.41
C TYR A 114 12.18 -26.06 -30.36
N ASN A 115 13.12 -26.88 -29.89
CA ASN A 115 12.87 -27.80 -28.77
C ASN A 115 12.90 -27.00 -27.46
N ILE A 116 11.77 -27.03 -26.75
CA ILE A 116 11.57 -26.38 -25.45
C ILE A 116 11.31 -27.48 -24.42
N CYS A 117 11.99 -27.44 -23.28
CA CYS A 117 11.95 -28.50 -22.27
C CYS A 117 10.82 -28.30 -21.23
N ASP A 118 10.37 -27.07 -21.00
CA ASP A 118 9.24 -26.74 -20.13
C ASP A 118 8.40 -25.59 -20.70
N PRO A 119 7.27 -25.83 -21.39
CA PRO A 119 6.48 -24.77 -21.99
C PRO A 119 5.66 -23.95 -20.98
N GLY A 120 5.60 -24.33 -19.70
CA GLY A 120 4.76 -23.69 -18.68
C GLY A 120 4.92 -22.15 -18.63
N PRO A 121 6.14 -21.61 -18.54
CA PRO A 121 6.39 -20.17 -18.58
C PRO A 121 5.87 -19.47 -19.84
N PHE A 122 5.89 -20.16 -20.99
CA PHE A 122 5.39 -19.62 -22.25
C PHE A 122 3.86 -19.56 -22.27
N ILE A 123 3.20 -20.59 -21.72
CA ILE A 123 1.75 -20.63 -21.57
C ILE A 123 1.27 -19.54 -20.60
N LEU A 124 2.05 -19.25 -19.55
CA LEU A 124 1.73 -18.22 -18.57
C LEU A 124 2.05 -16.80 -19.06
N ALA A 125 2.81 -16.64 -20.14
CA ALA A 125 3.28 -15.32 -20.58
C ALA A 125 2.17 -14.30 -20.87
N PRO A 126 1.04 -14.66 -21.52
CA PRO A 126 -0.09 -13.73 -21.71
C PRO A 126 -0.68 -13.26 -20.38
N PHE A 127 -0.87 -14.16 -19.41
CA PHE A 127 -1.40 -13.81 -18.10
C PHE A 127 -0.49 -12.86 -17.33
N VAL A 128 0.82 -13.05 -17.42
CA VAL A 128 1.79 -12.13 -16.80
C VAL A 128 1.82 -10.79 -17.53
N ASN A 129 1.61 -10.76 -18.84
CA ASN A 129 1.48 -9.52 -19.61
C ASN A 129 0.22 -8.73 -19.19
N ASP A 130 -0.89 -9.41 -18.94
CA ASP A 130 -2.15 -8.78 -18.50
C ASP A 130 -2.02 -8.10 -17.13
N LEU A 131 -1.11 -8.55 -16.27
CA LEU A 131 -0.78 -7.90 -14.99
C LEU A 131 -0.14 -6.51 -15.15
N GLY A 132 0.26 -6.12 -16.36
CA GLY A 132 0.71 -4.75 -16.64
C GLY A 132 2.08 -4.39 -16.05
N VAL A 133 2.93 -5.39 -15.73
CA VAL A 133 4.24 -5.16 -15.09
C VAL A 133 5.12 -4.22 -15.90
N VAL A 134 5.08 -4.34 -17.23
CA VAL A 134 5.86 -3.50 -18.16
C VAL A 134 5.37 -2.06 -18.15
N GLN A 135 4.05 -1.88 -18.21
CA GLN A 135 3.35 -0.60 -18.17
C GLN A 135 3.66 0.12 -16.84
N SER A 136 3.65 -0.63 -15.74
CA SER A 136 4.00 -0.14 -14.40
C SER A 136 5.45 0.33 -14.33
N PHE A 137 6.36 -0.41 -14.96
CA PHE A 137 7.78 -0.08 -15.02
C PHE A 137 8.03 1.21 -15.82
N GLU A 138 7.36 1.39 -16.95
CA GLU A 138 7.46 2.61 -17.77
C GLU A 138 6.85 3.84 -17.07
N THR A 139 5.75 3.65 -16.33
CA THR A 139 5.06 4.74 -15.64
C THR A 139 5.81 5.19 -14.39
N TYR A 140 6.19 4.26 -13.51
CA TYR A 140 6.72 4.57 -12.17
C TYR A 140 8.22 4.35 -12.01
N GLY A 141 8.83 3.53 -12.88
CA GLY A 141 10.25 3.20 -12.82
C GLY A 141 11.18 4.41 -13.06
N PRO A 142 12.47 4.27 -12.73
CA PRO A 142 13.48 5.31 -12.93
C PRO A 142 13.53 5.77 -14.39
N PRO A 143 13.48 7.08 -14.68
CA PRO A 143 13.51 7.59 -16.06
C PRO A 143 14.71 7.11 -16.88
N LYS A 144 15.85 6.87 -16.22
CA LYS A 144 17.09 6.35 -16.84
C LYS A 144 16.97 4.91 -17.33
N LEU A 145 16.01 4.15 -16.80
CA LEU A 145 15.83 2.72 -17.05
C LEU A 145 14.62 2.41 -17.93
N ARG A 146 13.81 3.42 -18.25
CA ARG A 146 12.68 3.32 -19.19
C ARG A 146 13.17 2.94 -20.59
N GLY A 147 12.48 2.01 -21.24
CA GLY A 147 12.84 1.48 -22.56
C GLY A 147 14.12 0.63 -22.60
N LYS A 148 14.78 0.37 -21.47
CA LYS A 148 15.96 -0.51 -21.39
C LYS A 148 15.58 -1.97 -21.21
N GLU A 149 16.56 -2.84 -21.50
CA GLU A 149 16.46 -4.30 -21.38
C GLU A 149 16.24 -4.81 -19.95
N ILE A 150 16.41 -3.96 -18.93
CA ILE A 150 16.18 -4.33 -17.53
C ILE A 150 14.77 -4.88 -17.29
N THR A 151 13.77 -4.40 -18.02
CA THR A 151 12.40 -4.91 -17.87
C THR A 151 12.30 -6.36 -18.34
N ASN A 152 13.08 -6.76 -19.35
CA ASN A 152 13.15 -8.16 -19.79
C ASN A 152 13.88 -9.01 -18.74
N LEU A 153 14.89 -8.47 -18.05
CA LEU A 153 15.55 -9.14 -16.93
C LEU A 153 14.61 -9.30 -15.72
N ALA A 154 13.76 -8.31 -15.46
CA ALA A 154 12.71 -8.41 -14.44
C ALA A 154 11.69 -9.50 -14.79
N MET A 155 11.22 -9.53 -16.04
CA MET A 155 10.29 -10.56 -16.54
C MET A 155 10.91 -11.96 -16.48
N LEU A 156 12.18 -12.09 -16.86
CA LEU A 156 12.92 -13.33 -16.69
C LEU A 156 12.88 -13.81 -15.24
N ASN A 157 13.08 -12.92 -14.27
CA ASN A 157 13.03 -13.29 -12.86
C ASN A 157 11.62 -13.74 -12.43
N VAL A 158 10.57 -13.07 -12.90
CA VAL A 158 9.17 -13.49 -12.65
C VAL A 158 8.93 -14.90 -13.19
N PHE A 159 9.29 -15.18 -14.45
CA PHE A 159 9.12 -16.50 -15.04
C PHE A 159 10.00 -17.58 -14.38
N ARG A 160 11.17 -17.21 -13.85
CA ARG A 160 11.98 -18.13 -13.05
C ARG A 160 11.28 -18.55 -11.77
N ILE A 161 10.63 -17.61 -11.09
CA ILE A 161 9.86 -17.88 -9.87
C ILE A 161 8.66 -18.77 -10.21
N LEU A 162 7.93 -18.46 -11.28
CA LEU A 162 6.79 -19.27 -11.73
C LEU A 162 7.18 -20.69 -12.12
N ALA A 163 8.36 -20.88 -12.73
CA ALA A 163 8.91 -22.19 -13.04
C ALA A 163 9.55 -22.91 -11.84
N GLY A 164 9.56 -22.31 -10.63
CA GLY A 164 10.09 -22.92 -9.42
C GLY A 164 11.62 -22.93 -9.28
N TYR A 165 12.35 -22.10 -10.04
CA TYR A 165 13.81 -22.02 -9.91
C TYR A 165 14.23 -21.31 -8.63
N ARG A 166 15.00 -22.03 -7.79
CA ARG A 166 15.34 -21.62 -6.41
C ARG A 166 16.41 -20.54 -6.28
N ARG A 167 17.21 -20.25 -7.31
CA ARG A 167 18.38 -19.33 -7.23
C ARG A 167 18.54 -18.45 -8.48
N ILE A 168 18.75 -17.16 -8.23
CA ILE A 168 19.01 -16.12 -9.25
C ILE A 168 20.49 -16.10 -9.70
N SER A 169 21.39 -16.68 -8.89
CA SER A 169 22.84 -16.46 -8.93
C SER A 169 23.56 -16.76 -10.26
N TYR A 170 22.97 -17.58 -11.13
CA TYR A 170 23.50 -17.82 -12.47
C TYR A 170 22.37 -17.78 -13.49
N LEU A 171 22.16 -16.63 -14.14
CA LEU A 171 21.32 -16.58 -15.34
C LEU A 171 21.83 -17.55 -16.42
N SER A 172 23.13 -17.81 -16.49
CA SER A 172 23.76 -18.77 -17.40
C SER A 172 23.46 -20.25 -17.10
N ASN A 173 22.95 -20.57 -15.92
CA ASN A 173 22.73 -21.96 -15.48
C ASN A 173 21.25 -22.38 -15.48
N SER A 174 20.33 -21.50 -15.85
CA SER A 174 19.03 -21.96 -16.34
C SER A 174 19.28 -22.60 -17.69
N LYS A 175 19.34 -23.93 -17.77
CA LYS A 175 19.39 -24.63 -19.06
C LYS A 175 18.09 -24.48 -19.86
N ASP A 176 17.06 -23.87 -19.27
CA ASP A 176 15.74 -23.80 -19.86
C ASP A 176 15.54 -22.55 -20.72
N ARG A 177 15.30 -22.82 -22.01
CA ARG A 177 15.08 -21.80 -23.03
C ARG A 177 13.68 -21.19 -22.92
N SER A 178 12.72 -21.89 -22.30
CA SER A 178 11.35 -21.41 -22.15
C SER A 178 11.25 -20.13 -21.35
N VAL A 179 11.90 -20.08 -20.19
CA VAL A 179 11.91 -18.94 -19.28
C VAL A 179 12.60 -17.73 -19.93
N ALA A 180 13.70 -17.98 -20.64
CA ALA A 180 14.40 -16.93 -21.39
C ALA A 180 13.51 -16.33 -22.48
N LEU A 181 12.89 -17.19 -23.29
CA LEU A 181 11.98 -16.78 -24.36
C LEU A 181 10.75 -16.04 -23.81
N ALA A 182 10.12 -16.55 -22.74
CA ALA A 182 8.99 -15.91 -22.09
C ALA A 182 9.35 -14.52 -21.53
N GLY A 183 10.56 -14.35 -21.00
CA GLY A 183 11.09 -13.07 -20.53
C GLY A 183 11.53 -12.10 -21.64
N GLY A 184 11.41 -12.46 -22.92
CA GLY A 184 11.84 -11.61 -24.03
C GLY A 184 13.37 -11.59 -24.25
N ILE A 185 14.08 -12.62 -23.77
CA ILE A 185 15.54 -12.72 -23.83
C ILE A 185 15.94 -13.93 -24.66
N GLY A 186 16.77 -13.70 -25.68
CA GLY A 186 17.18 -14.75 -26.61
C GLY A 186 18.44 -15.54 -26.20
N LEU A 187 19.25 -15.02 -25.28
CA LEU A 187 20.46 -15.64 -24.75
C LEU A 187 20.59 -15.23 -23.29
N PHE A 188 20.91 -16.17 -22.40
CA PHE A 188 21.04 -15.91 -20.97
C PHE A 188 21.96 -14.71 -20.72
N GLY A 189 21.41 -13.62 -20.18
CA GLY A 189 22.21 -12.49 -19.72
C GLY A 189 23.17 -12.91 -18.61
N SER A 190 24.24 -12.16 -18.38
CA SER A 190 25.05 -12.35 -17.17
C SER A 190 24.27 -11.92 -15.92
N SER A 191 24.45 -12.61 -14.79
CA SER A 191 23.67 -12.40 -13.56
C SER A 191 23.85 -11.04 -12.87
N SER A 192 24.89 -10.28 -13.22
CA SER A 192 25.23 -9.05 -12.50
C SER A 192 24.38 -7.84 -12.90
N ARG A 193 23.97 -7.72 -14.17
CA ARG A 193 23.34 -6.50 -14.69
C ARG A 193 21.98 -6.18 -14.07
N PHE A 194 21.18 -7.20 -13.72
CA PHE A 194 19.87 -6.97 -13.09
C PHE A 194 20.01 -6.32 -11.71
N TYR A 195 20.96 -6.81 -10.90
CA TYR A 195 21.17 -6.27 -9.55
C TYR A 195 21.85 -4.91 -9.56
N GLU A 196 22.80 -4.69 -10.47
CA GLU A 196 23.47 -3.39 -10.64
C GLU A 196 22.47 -2.27 -10.91
N GLU A 197 21.53 -2.48 -11.84
CA GLU A 197 20.54 -1.45 -12.20
C GLU A 197 19.35 -1.41 -11.22
N SER A 198 19.07 -2.49 -10.46
CA SER A 198 18.01 -2.49 -9.44
C SER A 198 18.26 -1.50 -8.29
N CYS A 199 19.53 -1.16 -8.05
CA CYS A 199 19.92 -0.14 -7.07
C CYS A 199 19.42 1.28 -7.43
N GLU A 200 19.04 1.52 -8.70
CA GLU A 200 18.49 2.82 -9.11
C GLU A 200 17.04 3.04 -8.64
N PHE A 201 16.35 1.99 -8.18
CA PHE A 201 14.96 2.06 -7.73
C PHE A 201 14.85 2.70 -6.35
N LYS A 202 14.03 3.76 -6.25
CA LYS A 202 13.65 4.34 -4.97
C LYS A 202 12.45 3.60 -4.38
N PHE A 203 12.36 3.61 -3.05
CA PHE A 203 11.25 2.99 -2.32
C PHE A 203 9.88 3.46 -2.81
N GLU A 204 9.71 4.77 -3.04
CA GLU A 204 8.45 5.34 -3.53
C GLU A 204 8.01 4.76 -4.88
N GLN A 205 8.97 4.47 -5.77
CA GLN A 205 8.69 3.90 -7.09
C GLN A 205 8.27 2.44 -6.94
N LEU A 206 8.99 1.66 -6.13
CA LEU A 206 8.64 0.28 -5.83
C LEU A 206 7.26 0.18 -5.16
N HIS A 207 6.95 1.10 -4.26
CA HIS A 207 5.65 1.16 -3.60
C HIS A 207 4.53 1.45 -4.60
N LYS A 208 4.71 2.41 -5.50
CA LYS A 208 3.74 2.72 -6.56
C LYS A 208 3.52 1.53 -7.50
N MET A 209 4.59 0.87 -7.94
CA MET A 209 4.50 -0.33 -8.78
C MET A 209 3.77 -1.48 -8.07
N ARG A 210 4.01 -1.67 -6.76
CA ARG A 210 3.28 -2.66 -5.96
C ARG A 210 1.79 -2.33 -5.87
N CYS A 211 1.45 -1.07 -5.59
CA CYS A 211 0.06 -0.63 -5.50
C CYS A 211 -0.66 -0.78 -6.85
N ASP A 212 0.02 -0.46 -7.95
CA ASP A 212 -0.49 -0.62 -9.29
C ASP A 212 -0.74 -2.08 -9.66
N LEU A 213 0.19 -2.99 -9.32
CA LEU A 213 -0.02 -4.43 -9.49
C LEU A 213 -1.24 -4.93 -8.72
N VAL A 214 -1.43 -4.48 -7.47
CA VAL A 214 -2.61 -4.83 -6.64
C VAL A 214 -3.89 -4.29 -7.28
N ALA A 215 -3.88 -3.04 -7.74
CA ALA A 215 -5.02 -2.44 -8.42
C ALA A 215 -5.37 -3.23 -9.69
N ARG A 216 -4.37 -3.60 -10.49
CA ARG A 216 -4.55 -4.38 -11.71
C ARG A 216 -5.06 -5.80 -11.42
N ALA A 217 -4.50 -6.47 -10.42
CA ALA A 217 -4.99 -7.78 -10.00
C ALA A 217 -6.46 -7.72 -9.56
N LYS A 218 -6.87 -6.62 -8.92
CA LYS A 218 -8.28 -6.39 -8.55
C LYS A 218 -9.15 -6.15 -9.79
N GLN A 219 -8.69 -5.34 -10.75
CA GLN A 219 -9.41 -5.12 -12.02
C GLN A 219 -9.62 -6.43 -12.80
N LEU A 220 -8.62 -7.31 -12.80
CA LEU A 220 -8.67 -8.62 -13.45
C LEU A 220 -9.49 -9.66 -12.68
N GLY A 221 -10.01 -9.33 -11.49
CA GLY A 221 -10.74 -10.27 -10.64
C GLY A 221 -9.88 -11.38 -10.03
N ILE A 222 -8.54 -11.23 -10.06
CA ILE A 222 -7.60 -12.18 -9.45
C ILE A 222 -7.64 -12.08 -7.93
N ILE A 223 -7.86 -10.86 -7.42
CA ILE A 223 -8.01 -10.60 -5.99
C ILE A 223 -9.29 -9.81 -5.73
N GLU A 224 -9.95 -10.10 -4.60
CA GLU A 224 -11.14 -9.37 -4.15
C GLU A 224 -10.77 -8.00 -3.53
N GLY A 225 -9.49 -7.80 -3.20
CA GLY A 225 -8.99 -6.57 -2.56
C GLY A 225 -9.07 -6.57 -1.03
N LEU A 226 -9.35 -7.72 -0.41
CA LEU A 226 -9.17 -7.92 1.02
C LEU A 226 -7.68 -7.96 1.34
N LYS A 227 -7.21 -6.96 2.10
CA LYS A 227 -5.82 -6.90 2.56
C LYS A 227 -5.62 -7.94 3.67
N LEU A 228 -5.28 -9.16 3.30
CA LEU A 228 -4.85 -10.18 4.26
C LEU A 228 -3.42 -9.82 4.72
N GLY A 229 -3.30 -9.39 5.98
CA GLY A 229 -2.02 -9.09 6.60
C GLY A 229 -1.23 -10.37 6.87
N PHE A 230 -0.60 -10.96 5.85
CA PHE A 230 0.42 -11.99 6.06
C PHE A 230 1.78 -11.33 6.20
N ASP A 231 2.21 -11.13 7.45
CA ASP A 231 3.58 -10.77 7.76
C ASP A 231 4.41 -12.06 7.88
N PHE A 232 5.29 -12.30 6.92
CA PHE A 232 6.20 -13.45 6.99
C PHE A 232 7.42 -13.20 7.89
N HIS A 233 7.58 -12.02 8.50
CA HIS A 233 8.62 -11.75 9.48
C HIS A 233 8.09 -10.88 10.63
N PHE A 234 7.46 -11.54 11.62
CA PHE A 234 6.99 -10.95 12.87
C PHE A 234 7.97 -9.90 13.44
N LYS A 235 7.60 -8.62 13.31
CA LYS A 235 7.86 -7.62 14.35
C LYS A 235 6.62 -7.55 15.23
N ASP A 236 6.80 -7.75 16.52
CA ASP A 236 5.71 -7.68 17.51
C ASP A 236 4.90 -6.40 17.35
N PHE A 237 3.64 -6.56 16.96
CA PHE A 237 2.72 -5.47 16.65
C PHE A 237 1.97 -5.08 17.92
N TYR A 238 2.48 -4.11 18.68
CA TYR A 238 1.78 -3.60 19.87
C TYR A 238 0.75 -2.52 19.46
N GLY A 239 -0.45 -2.94 19.06
CA GLY A 239 -1.57 -2.04 18.71
C GLY A 239 -2.95 -2.69 18.84
N LYS A 240 -4.02 -1.89 18.81
CA LYS A 240 -5.43 -2.35 18.97
C LYS A 240 -5.92 -3.40 17.96
N ASN A 241 -5.13 -3.70 16.93
CA ASN A 241 -5.39 -4.77 15.95
C ASN A 241 -4.80 -6.14 16.37
N ALA A 242 -4.31 -6.28 17.61
CA ALA A 242 -3.82 -7.54 18.18
C ALA A 242 -4.88 -8.66 18.32
N LEU A 243 -6.15 -8.39 17.96
CA LEU A 243 -7.18 -9.42 17.88
C LEU A 243 -6.97 -10.42 16.74
N GLU A 244 -6.15 -10.07 15.75
CA GLU A 244 -5.76 -10.95 14.64
C GLU A 244 -4.41 -11.64 14.87
N ASP A 245 -3.79 -11.42 16.03
CA ASP A 245 -2.52 -12.04 16.41
C ASP A 245 -2.76 -13.54 16.68
N GLY A 246 -2.10 -14.41 15.92
CA GLY A 246 -2.25 -15.87 16.01
C GLY A 246 -2.99 -16.55 14.84
N ILE A 247 -3.63 -15.79 13.94
CA ILE A 247 -4.21 -16.36 12.72
C ILE A 247 -3.08 -16.61 11.72
N GLY A 248 -2.63 -17.86 11.60
CA GLY A 248 -1.67 -18.26 10.55
C GLY A 248 -0.49 -19.11 10.98
N LYS A 249 -0.49 -19.75 12.17
CA LYS A 249 0.46 -20.83 12.41
C LYS A 249 0.13 -21.98 11.45
N GLY A 250 1.06 -22.25 10.54
CA GLY A 250 0.99 -23.42 9.67
C GLY A 250 0.88 -24.72 10.48
N PRO A 251 0.38 -25.80 9.86
CA PRO A 251 0.16 -27.06 10.56
C PRO A 251 1.40 -27.53 11.31
N ASN A 252 1.21 -28.13 12.49
CA ASN A 252 2.31 -28.76 13.22
C ASN A 252 2.94 -29.89 12.38
N LYS A 253 4.06 -30.49 12.83
CA LYS A 253 4.69 -31.64 12.13
C LYS A 253 3.76 -32.85 11.93
N LYS A 254 2.61 -32.90 12.61
CA LYS A 254 1.55 -33.91 12.48
C LYS A 254 0.40 -33.49 11.55
N ARG A 255 0.49 -32.31 10.91
CA ARG A 255 -0.51 -31.67 10.03
C ARG A 255 -1.79 -31.19 10.71
N ASP A 256 -1.79 -31.05 12.04
CA ASP A 256 -2.93 -30.44 12.73
C ASP A 256 -2.86 -28.92 12.64
N LEU A 257 -3.99 -28.30 12.31
CA LEU A 257 -4.18 -26.86 12.44
C LEU A 257 -4.30 -26.53 13.93
N VAL A 258 -3.33 -25.78 14.45
CA VAL A 258 -3.34 -25.37 15.86
C VAL A 258 -3.99 -23.99 15.93
N PRO A 259 -5.06 -23.78 16.72
CA PRO A 259 -5.53 -22.43 17.00
C PRO A 259 -4.42 -21.65 17.72
N GLY A 260 -4.17 -20.43 17.25
CA GLY A 260 -3.21 -19.50 17.84
C GLY A 260 -3.63 -19.06 19.23
#